data_AF-A0A349EPT6-F1
#
_entry.id   AF-A0A349EPT6-F1
#
_cell.length_a   1.000
_cell.length_b   1.000
_cell.length_c   1.000
_cell.angle_alpha   90.00
_cell.angle_beta   90.00
_cell.angle_gamma   90.00
#
_symmetry.space_group_name_H-M   'P 1'
#
loop_
_entity.id
_entity.type
_entity.pdbx_description
1 polymer ?
#
loop_
_entity_poly.entity_id
_entity_poly.type
_entity_poly.pdbx_seq_one_letter_code
_entity_poly.pdbx_strand_id
1 'polypeptide(L)'
;EAIINAADGIMVARGDLGVEMSPEEVPLLQKWIIEECNAAEKPVITATQMLESMIANPQPTRAEASDVANAILDGTDCVMLSGETAVGGYPVQAVEVMTRIAEHADGAISPRDSDNRIDNISESMAHAACRTAEEQQAKAIVTFTQSGSTALLVSKHRPSVPVYAATPFDIVARKISLYWGVVPIILRTKNTTDDMIAAVERAMLARKLVKAGDLIVITAGVPVGVPGSTNMIKAHRVGASKSLE
;
A
#
# COMPACT_ATOMS: atom_id res chain seq x y z
N GLU A 1 11.40 -0.53 18.68
CA GLU A 1 11.68 0.90 18.40
C GLU A 1 13.03 1.19 17.76
N ALA A 2 14.18 1.06 18.45
CA ALA A 2 15.48 1.45 17.86
C ALA A 2 15.80 0.78 16.51
N ILE A 3 15.47 -0.52 16.37
CA ILE A 3 15.58 -1.26 15.10
C ILE A 3 14.68 -0.66 14.02
N ILE A 4 13.42 -0.34 14.37
CA ILE A 4 12.42 0.22 13.44
C ILE A 4 12.90 1.58 12.91
N ASN A 5 13.44 2.42 13.78
CA ASN A 5 13.97 3.74 13.41
C ASN A 5 15.21 3.65 12.52
N ALA A 6 16.05 2.63 12.73
CA ALA A 6 17.27 2.41 11.95
C ALA A 6 17.03 1.69 10.61
N ALA A 7 15.89 1.00 10.45
CA ALA A 7 15.57 0.20 9.27
C ALA A 7 14.62 0.92 8.30
N ASP A 8 14.55 0.42 7.06
CA ASP A 8 13.60 0.91 6.03
C ASP A 8 12.29 0.12 5.97
N GLY A 9 12.20 -0.98 6.73
CA GLY A 9 11.05 -1.87 6.83
C GLY A 9 11.38 -3.05 7.73
N ILE A 10 10.35 -3.74 8.21
CA ILE A 10 10.47 -4.84 9.18
C ILE A 10 9.74 -6.07 8.67
N MET A 11 10.26 -7.25 9.01
CA MET A 11 9.57 -8.51 8.78
C MET A 11 9.32 -9.18 10.14
N VAL A 12 8.08 -9.58 10.39
CA VAL A 12 7.70 -10.42 11.52
C VAL A 12 7.90 -11.88 11.09
N ALA A 13 9.09 -12.42 11.38
CA ALA A 13 9.44 -13.81 11.08
C ALA A 13 8.96 -14.74 12.20
N ARG A 14 7.70 -15.21 12.09
CA ARG A 14 6.98 -15.91 13.16
C ARG A 14 7.57 -17.28 13.49
N GLY A 15 8.12 -17.97 12.50
CA GLY A 15 8.81 -19.25 12.65
C GLY A 15 10.02 -19.13 13.57
N ASP A 16 10.92 -18.18 13.29
CA ASP A 16 12.09 -17.94 14.14
C ASP A 16 11.67 -17.37 15.50
N LEU A 17 10.71 -16.43 15.53
CA LEU A 17 10.24 -15.83 16.77
C LEU A 17 9.61 -16.87 17.71
N GLY A 18 8.89 -17.87 17.18
CA GLY A 18 8.31 -18.96 17.96
C GLY A 18 9.30 -20.02 18.43
N VAL A 19 10.54 -20.00 17.96
CA VAL A 19 11.65 -20.80 18.52
C VAL A 19 12.26 -20.08 19.72
N GLU A 20 12.42 -18.76 19.62
CA GLU A 20 13.11 -17.95 20.63
C GLU A 20 12.18 -17.48 21.76
N MET A 21 10.87 -17.37 21.50
CA MET A 21 9.85 -16.89 22.44
C MET A 21 8.79 -17.96 22.71
N SER A 22 7.99 -17.78 23.77
CA SER A 22 6.88 -18.69 24.04
C SER A 22 5.80 -18.55 22.95
N PRO A 23 5.22 -19.66 22.44
CA PRO A 23 4.22 -19.60 21.37
C PRO A 23 3.01 -18.69 21.66
N GLU A 24 2.61 -18.57 22.91
CA GLU A 24 1.53 -17.68 23.36
C GLU A 24 1.88 -16.18 23.31
N GLU A 25 3.16 -15.82 23.26
CA GLU A 25 3.62 -14.42 23.19
C GLU A 25 3.66 -13.91 21.74
N VAL A 26 3.95 -14.80 20.78
CA VAL A 26 4.14 -14.47 19.36
C VAL A 26 2.97 -13.66 18.77
N PRO A 27 1.69 -14.00 19.01
CA PRO A 27 0.58 -13.23 18.46
C PRO A 27 0.52 -11.78 18.97
N LEU A 28 0.85 -11.55 20.24
CA LEU A 28 0.88 -10.21 20.82
C LEU A 28 2.08 -9.40 20.30
N LEU A 29 3.24 -10.06 20.18
CA LEU A 29 4.44 -9.44 19.60
C LEU A 29 4.22 -9.04 18.14
N GLN A 30 3.56 -9.87 17.33
CA GLN A 30 3.22 -9.52 15.95
C GLN A 30 2.41 -8.21 15.91
N LYS A 31 1.32 -8.13 16.69
CA LYS A 31 0.45 -6.96 16.74
C LYS A 31 1.23 -5.71 17.13
N TRP A 32 2.01 -5.81 18.20
CA TRP A 32 2.84 -4.71 18.68
C TRP A 32 3.86 -4.26 17.62
N ILE A 33 4.59 -5.20 16.98
CA ILE A 33 5.56 -4.85 15.94
C ILE A 33 4.88 -4.15 14.75
N ILE A 34 3.72 -4.64 14.31
CA ILE A 34 2.97 -4.04 13.20
C ILE A 34 2.49 -2.63 13.56
N GLU A 35 1.97 -2.44 14.77
CA GLU A 35 1.53 -1.14 15.29
C GLU A 35 2.68 -0.13 15.33
N GLU A 36 3.82 -0.51 15.90
CA GLU A 36 5.02 0.32 15.97
C GLU A 36 5.57 0.67 14.58
N CYS A 37 5.56 -0.28 13.64
CA CYS A 37 5.96 -0.01 12.25
C CYS A 37 5.00 0.96 11.57
N ASN A 38 3.70 0.82 11.81
CA ASN A 38 2.69 1.72 11.25
C ASN A 38 2.83 3.14 11.81
N ALA A 39 3.07 3.29 13.11
CA ALA A 39 3.31 4.57 13.77
C ALA A 39 4.60 5.24 13.28
N ALA A 40 5.65 4.46 13.01
CA ALA A 40 6.93 4.94 12.48
C ALA A 40 6.96 5.10 10.94
N GLU A 41 5.81 4.94 10.27
CA GLU A 41 5.68 4.98 8.81
C GLU A 41 6.59 3.97 8.08
N LYS A 42 6.91 2.83 8.70
CA LYS A 42 7.73 1.77 8.10
C LYS A 42 6.86 0.67 7.51
N PRO A 43 7.19 0.16 6.31
CA PRO A 43 6.58 -1.06 5.78
C PRO A 43 6.83 -2.26 6.69
N VAL A 44 5.81 -3.07 6.92
CA VAL A 44 5.92 -4.32 7.69
C VAL A 44 5.38 -5.51 6.90
N ILE A 45 6.12 -6.61 6.95
CA ILE A 45 5.77 -7.88 6.29
C ILE A 45 5.50 -8.93 7.36
N THR A 46 4.34 -9.59 7.31
CA THR A 46 4.07 -10.77 8.16
C THR A 46 4.44 -12.04 7.40
N ALA A 47 5.31 -12.85 8.00
CA ALA A 47 5.99 -13.95 7.32
C ALA A 47 5.90 -15.27 8.07
N THR A 48 6.13 -16.35 7.31
CA THR A 48 6.21 -17.77 7.74
C THR A 48 4.90 -18.34 8.27
N GLN A 49 4.63 -19.61 8.02
CA GLN A 49 3.46 -20.34 8.52
C GLN A 49 2.11 -19.65 8.23
N MET A 50 2.00 -18.92 7.11
CA MET A 50 0.76 -18.23 6.75
C MET A 50 -0.26 -19.24 6.20
N LEU A 51 0.16 -20.07 5.24
CA LEU A 51 -0.66 -21.12 4.62
C LEU A 51 0.13 -22.45 4.57
N GLU A 52 0.89 -22.77 5.62
CA GLU A 52 1.88 -23.87 5.67
C GLU A 52 1.34 -25.20 5.13
N SER A 53 0.11 -25.58 5.49
CA SER A 53 -0.52 -26.82 5.07
C SER A 53 -0.65 -26.91 3.54
N MET A 54 -0.63 -25.78 2.83
CA MET A 54 -0.69 -25.72 1.37
C MET A 54 0.59 -26.17 0.66
N ILE A 55 1.68 -26.42 1.41
CA ILE A 55 2.84 -27.13 0.86
C ILE A 55 2.43 -28.51 0.34
N ALA A 56 1.57 -29.22 1.09
CA ALA A 56 1.14 -30.58 0.77
C ALA A 56 -0.33 -30.68 0.34
N ASN A 57 -1.14 -29.63 0.55
CA ASN A 57 -2.59 -29.65 0.32
C ASN A 57 -3.04 -28.53 -0.63
N PRO A 58 -4.09 -28.75 -1.44
CA PRO A 58 -4.62 -27.70 -2.33
C PRO A 58 -5.45 -26.62 -1.62
N GLN A 59 -5.72 -26.77 -0.31
CA GLN A 59 -6.53 -25.86 0.49
C GLN A 59 -5.90 -25.69 1.87
N PRO A 60 -5.98 -24.48 2.46
CA PRO A 60 -5.49 -24.26 3.81
C PRO A 60 -6.49 -24.75 4.85
N THR A 61 -6.05 -24.77 6.09
CA THR A 61 -6.91 -24.93 7.26
C THR A 61 -7.70 -23.64 7.54
N ARG A 62 -8.77 -23.75 8.33
CA ARG A 62 -9.51 -22.58 8.82
C ARG A 62 -8.66 -21.69 9.73
N ALA A 63 -7.72 -22.28 10.48
CA ALA A 63 -6.83 -21.56 11.36
C ALA A 63 -5.86 -20.67 10.56
N GLU A 64 -5.25 -21.23 9.51
CA GLU A 64 -4.37 -20.48 8.60
C GLU A 64 -5.09 -19.34 7.88
N ALA A 65 -6.31 -19.60 7.37
CA ALA A 65 -7.12 -18.55 6.76
C ALA A 65 -7.44 -17.42 7.76
N SER A 66 -7.76 -17.77 9.01
CA SER A 66 -7.99 -16.79 10.07
C SER A 66 -6.72 -16.04 10.47
N ASP A 67 -5.57 -16.70 10.46
CA ASP A 67 -4.27 -16.12 10.82
C ASP A 67 -3.83 -15.07 9.78
N VAL A 68 -3.93 -15.41 8.49
CA VAL A 68 -3.72 -14.45 7.39
C VAL A 68 -4.65 -13.24 7.52
N ALA A 69 -5.95 -13.48 7.71
CA ALA A 69 -6.92 -12.39 7.85
C ALA A 69 -6.58 -11.47 9.04
N ASN A 70 -6.22 -12.04 10.18
CA ASN A 70 -5.84 -11.26 11.36
C ASN A 70 -4.56 -10.45 11.14
N ALA A 71 -3.55 -10.98 10.46
CA ALA A 71 -2.34 -10.20 10.13
C ALA A 71 -2.66 -8.96 9.28
N ILE A 72 -3.63 -9.08 8.38
CA ILE A 72 -4.11 -7.97 7.53
C ILE A 72 -4.89 -6.96 8.36
N LEU A 73 -5.80 -7.42 9.22
CA LEU A 73 -6.56 -6.57 10.14
C LEU A 73 -5.67 -5.85 11.17
N ASP A 74 -4.56 -6.48 11.57
CA ASP A 74 -3.52 -5.85 12.40
C ASP A 74 -2.82 -4.70 11.65
N GLY A 75 -2.94 -4.67 10.33
CA GLY A 75 -2.46 -3.59 9.48
C GLY A 75 -1.10 -3.85 8.86
N THR A 76 -0.74 -5.12 8.62
CA THR A 76 0.47 -5.46 7.87
C THR A 76 0.44 -4.87 6.47
N ASP A 77 1.58 -4.48 5.91
CA ASP A 77 1.63 -3.97 4.53
C ASP A 77 1.69 -5.11 3.51
N CYS A 78 2.27 -6.25 3.90
CA CYS A 78 2.40 -7.43 3.06
C CYS A 78 2.29 -8.73 3.88
N VAL A 79 1.76 -9.76 3.25
CA VAL A 79 1.80 -11.14 3.72
C VAL A 79 2.75 -11.96 2.84
N MET A 80 3.55 -12.83 3.44
CA MET A 80 4.60 -13.57 2.73
C MET A 80 4.38 -15.08 2.76
N LEU A 81 4.40 -15.69 1.57
CA LEU A 81 4.49 -17.14 1.41
C LEU A 81 5.96 -17.57 1.39
N SER A 82 6.28 -18.66 2.07
CA SER A 82 7.62 -19.22 2.21
C SER A 82 7.71 -20.56 1.47
N GLY A 83 7.63 -21.68 2.19
CA GLY A 83 7.69 -23.02 1.61
C GLY A 83 6.55 -23.29 0.62
N GLU A 84 5.39 -22.66 0.83
CA GLU A 84 4.18 -22.82 0.03
C GLU A 84 4.43 -22.55 -1.45
N THR A 85 5.28 -21.57 -1.77
CA THR A 85 5.61 -21.20 -3.16
C THR A 85 7.01 -21.63 -3.59
N ALA A 86 7.95 -21.77 -2.66
CA ALA A 86 9.32 -22.13 -2.98
C ALA A 86 9.49 -23.62 -3.33
N VAL A 87 8.80 -24.50 -2.60
CA VAL A 87 8.95 -25.97 -2.71
C VAL A 87 7.61 -26.73 -2.67
N GLY A 88 6.50 -26.04 -2.43
CA GLY A 88 5.18 -26.65 -2.27
C GLY A 88 4.60 -27.23 -3.56
N GLY A 89 3.65 -28.16 -3.42
CA GLY A 89 2.94 -28.79 -4.53
C GLY A 89 1.85 -27.92 -5.18
N TYR A 90 1.46 -26.82 -4.52
CA TYR A 90 0.36 -25.94 -4.94
C TYR A 90 0.72 -24.44 -4.91
N PRO A 91 1.85 -24.03 -5.53
CA PRO A 91 2.38 -22.67 -5.37
C PRO A 91 1.46 -21.59 -5.94
N VAL A 92 0.81 -21.85 -7.08
CA VAL A 92 -0.14 -20.90 -7.70
C VAL A 92 -1.39 -20.77 -6.84
N GLN A 93 -1.94 -21.90 -6.38
CA GLN A 93 -3.15 -21.91 -5.55
C GLN A 93 -2.91 -21.24 -4.20
N ALA A 94 -1.73 -21.38 -3.61
CA ALA A 94 -1.37 -20.68 -2.37
C ALA A 94 -1.43 -19.16 -2.55
N VAL A 95 -0.91 -18.64 -3.67
CA VAL A 95 -1.01 -17.21 -4.00
C VAL A 95 -2.47 -16.81 -4.21
N GLU A 96 -3.25 -17.57 -5.00
CA GLU A 96 -4.67 -17.27 -5.25
C GLU A 96 -5.51 -17.27 -3.96
N VAL A 97 -5.27 -18.22 -3.05
CA VAL A 97 -5.93 -18.30 -1.75
C VAL A 97 -5.55 -17.10 -0.89
N MET A 98 -4.25 -16.78 -0.80
CA MET A 98 -3.75 -15.62 -0.07
C MET A 98 -4.39 -14.32 -0.58
N THR A 99 -4.46 -14.14 -1.92
CA THR A 99 -5.12 -12.98 -2.54
C THR A 99 -6.59 -12.89 -2.16
N ARG A 100 -7.35 -14.00 -2.23
CA ARG A 100 -8.77 -13.98 -1.86
C ARG A 100 -8.98 -13.62 -0.39
N ILE A 101 -8.15 -14.14 0.52
CA ILE A 101 -8.23 -13.79 1.94
C ILE A 101 -7.94 -12.29 2.12
N ALA A 102 -6.90 -11.78 1.45
CA ALA A 102 -6.54 -10.37 1.52
C ALA A 102 -7.65 -9.45 1.02
N GLU A 103 -8.24 -9.73 -0.14
CA GLU A 103 -9.35 -8.93 -0.69
C GLU A 103 -10.56 -8.88 0.26
N HIS A 104 -10.87 -9.99 0.95
CA HIS A 104 -11.96 -10.02 1.92
C HIS A 104 -11.61 -9.27 3.22
N ALA A 105 -10.38 -9.41 3.71
CA ALA A 105 -9.93 -8.75 4.93
C ALA A 105 -9.77 -7.23 4.74
N ASP A 106 -9.19 -6.78 3.62
CA ASP A 106 -9.05 -5.37 3.27
C ASP A 106 -10.41 -4.66 3.22
N GLY A 107 -11.47 -5.35 2.79
CA GLY A 107 -12.83 -4.81 2.77
C GLY A 107 -13.42 -4.49 4.15
N ALA A 108 -12.81 -4.99 5.23
CA ALA A 108 -13.19 -4.67 6.61
C ALA A 108 -12.31 -3.58 7.25
N ILE A 109 -11.26 -3.13 6.56
CA ILE A 109 -10.37 -2.06 7.04
C ILE A 109 -11.05 -0.71 6.81
N SER A 110 -11.24 0.05 7.88
CA SER A 110 -11.67 1.44 7.80
C SER A 110 -10.48 2.36 7.53
N PRO A 111 -10.67 3.48 6.79
CA PRO A 111 -9.66 4.53 6.70
C PRO A 111 -9.18 4.96 8.09
N ARG A 112 -7.87 5.15 8.23
CA ARG A 112 -7.26 5.62 9.47
C ARG A 112 -7.35 7.13 9.51
N ASP A 113 -8.30 7.63 10.30
CA ASP A 113 -8.30 9.02 10.72
C ASP A 113 -7.45 9.16 11.99
N SER A 114 -6.53 10.12 11.98
CA SER A 114 -5.74 10.49 13.14
C SER A 114 -6.34 11.77 13.71
N ASP A 115 -6.87 11.69 14.94
CA ASP A 115 -7.25 12.89 15.70
C ASP A 115 -6.03 13.68 16.19
N ASN A 116 -4.82 13.13 16.03
CA ASN A 116 -3.59 13.80 16.42
C ASN A 116 -3.24 14.92 15.44
N ARG A 117 -2.64 15.99 15.97
CA ARG A 117 -2.16 17.10 15.16
C ARG A 117 -1.03 16.61 14.25
N ILE A 118 -1.23 16.77 12.94
CA ILE A 118 -0.22 16.49 11.92
C ILE A 118 0.73 17.70 11.82
N ASP A 119 1.99 17.51 12.18
CA ASP A 119 3.01 18.58 12.21
C ASP A 119 3.89 18.64 10.93
N ASN A 120 3.62 17.78 9.94
CA ASN A 120 4.35 17.70 8.68
C ASN A 120 3.45 18.01 7.47
N ILE A 121 3.85 19.00 6.65
CA ILE A 121 3.11 19.39 5.43
C ILE A 121 2.85 18.18 4.51
N SER A 122 3.83 17.28 4.35
CA SER A 122 3.67 16.14 3.45
C SER A 122 2.60 15.16 3.94
N GLU A 123 2.55 14.93 5.24
CA GLU A 123 1.54 14.09 5.88
C GLU A 123 0.17 14.78 5.84
N SER A 124 0.11 16.10 6.07
CA SER A 124 -1.14 16.86 5.95
C SER A 124 -1.72 16.79 4.53
N MET A 125 -0.88 16.85 3.50
CA MET A 125 -1.33 16.70 2.11
C MET A 125 -1.79 15.27 1.80
N ALA A 126 -1.13 14.25 2.36
CA ALA A 126 -1.54 12.86 2.20
C ALA A 126 -2.90 12.61 2.87
N HIS A 127 -3.08 13.08 4.12
CA HIS A 127 -4.34 13.03 4.85
C HIS A 127 -5.45 13.75 4.10
N ALA A 128 -5.21 15.00 3.67
CA ALA A 128 -6.18 15.78 2.90
C ALA A 128 -6.56 15.10 1.57
N ALA A 129 -5.60 14.44 0.90
CA ALA A 129 -5.88 13.69 -0.32
C ALA A 129 -6.78 12.48 -0.07
N CYS A 130 -6.52 11.71 1.00
CA CYS A 130 -7.37 10.60 1.41
C CYS A 130 -8.77 11.07 1.77
N ARG A 131 -8.88 12.14 2.56
CA ARG A 131 -10.17 12.69 2.99
C ARG A 131 -10.98 13.23 1.82
N THR A 132 -10.35 13.98 0.92
CA THR A 132 -10.99 14.48 -0.30
C THR A 132 -11.48 13.32 -1.16
N ALA A 133 -10.70 12.25 -1.29
CA ALA A 133 -11.07 11.09 -2.09
C ALA A 133 -12.30 10.38 -1.53
N GLU A 134 -12.36 10.22 -0.20
CA GLU A 134 -13.51 9.65 0.50
C GLU A 134 -14.76 10.53 0.35
N GLU A 135 -14.67 11.80 0.73
CA GLU A 135 -15.83 12.73 0.74
C GLU A 135 -16.40 12.98 -0.64
N GLN A 136 -15.55 13.01 -1.67
CA GLN A 136 -15.97 13.24 -3.06
C GLN A 136 -16.20 11.95 -3.84
N GLN A 137 -16.15 10.79 -3.17
CA GLN A 137 -16.32 9.47 -3.78
C GLN A 137 -15.43 9.31 -5.03
N ALA A 138 -14.19 9.76 -4.93
CA ALA A 138 -13.23 9.69 -6.01
C ALA A 138 -12.97 8.23 -6.41
N LYS A 139 -12.67 8.01 -7.68
CA LYS A 139 -12.38 6.68 -8.21
C LYS A 139 -11.05 6.13 -7.72
N ALA A 140 -10.08 7.02 -7.48
CA ALA A 140 -8.72 6.66 -7.08
C ALA A 140 -7.95 7.88 -6.54
N ILE A 141 -6.86 7.59 -5.82
CA ILE A 141 -5.81 8.55 -5.50
C ILE A 141 -4.63 8.30 -6.42
N VAL A 142 -4.04 9.37 -6.94
CA VAL A 142 -2.81 9.33 -7.74
C VAL A 142 -1.72 10.08 -6.99
N THR A 143 -0.60 9.43 -6.74
CA THR A 143 0.56 10.05 -6.08
C THR A 143 1.71 10.16 -7.07
N PHE A 144 2.32 11.33 -7.20
CA PHE A 144 3.59 11.46 -7.91
C PHE A 144 4.74 11.32 -6.91
N THR A 145 5.64 10.38 -7.13
CA THR A 145 6.72 10.10 -6.18
C THR A 145 8.04 9.72 -6.85
N GLN A 146 9.14 10.19 -6.27
CA GLN A 146 10.49 9.85 -6.69
C GLN A 146 11.21 8.87 -5.77
N SER A 147 10.90 8.87 -4.48
CA SER A 147 11.52 8.00 -3.47
C SER A 147 10.55 6.95 -2.91
N GLY A 148 9.25 7.12 -3.19
CA GLY A 148 8.15 6.38 -2.58
C GLY A 148 7.50 7.08 -1.38
N SER A 149 8.11 8.13 -0.82
CA SER A 149 7.63 8.73 0.45
C SER A 149 6.18 9.21 0.40
N THR A 150 5.77 9.93 -0.65
CA THR A 150 4.38 10.37 -0.84
C THR A 150 3.40 9.20 -0.92
N ALA A 151 3.77 8.13 -1.63
CA ALA A 151 2.92 6.94 -1.76
C ALA A 151 2.78 6.21 -0.41
N LEU A 152 3.86 6.18 0.38
CA LEU A 152 3.87 5.59 1.72
C LEU A 152 2.94 6.35 2.66
N LEU A 153 3.05 7.68 2.71
CA LEU A 153 2.19 8.53 3.56
C LEU A 153 0.70 8.32 3.22
N VAL A 154 0.34 8.34 1.94
CA VAL A 154 -1.05 8.06 1.51
C VAL A 154 -1.47 6.64 1.90
N SER A 155 -0.60 5.64 1.70
CA SER A 155 -0.87 4.24 2.06
C SER A 155 -1.13 4.05 3.56
N LYS A 156 -0.42 4.77 4.43
CA LYS A 156 -0.57 4.65 5.90
C LYS A 156 -1.91 5.14 6.44
N HIS A 157 -2.60 6.02 5.71
CA HIS A 157 -3.98 6.40 6.00
C HIS A 157 -5.02 5.33 5.60
N ARG A 158 -4.61 4.23 4.97
CA ARG A 158 -5.47 3.13 4.54
C ARG A 158 -6.71 3.59 3.74
N PRO A 159 -6.54 4.38 2.66
CA PRO A 159 -7.66 4.89 1.89
C PRO A 159 -8.53 3.76 1.33
N SER A 160 -9.85 4.00 1.28
CA SER A 160 -10.83 3.06 0.74
C SER A 160 -10.82 2.92 -0.79
N VAL A 161 -9.98 3.71 -1.47
CA VAL A 161 -9.86 3.74 -2.92
C VAL A 161 -8.44 3.34 -3.34
N PRO A 162 -8.25 2.74 -4.53
CA PRO A 162 -6.93 2.37 -5.01
C PRO A 162 -5.97 3.56 -5.08
N VAL A 163 -4.71 3.33 -4.67
CA VAL A 163 -3.64 4.32 -4.78
C VAL A 163 -2.73 3.98 -5.95
N TYR A 164 -2.68 4.84 -6.96
CA TYR A 164 -1.77 4.70 -8.10
C TYR A 164 -0.57 5.62 -7.94
N ALA A 165 0.61 5.03 -7.73
CA ALA A 165 1.83 5.78 -7.52
C ALA A 165 2.64 5.91 -8.82
N ALA A 166 2.62 7.11 -9.40
CA ALA A 166 3.38 7.49 -10.57
C ALA A 166 4.84 7.79 -10.22
N THR A 167 5.77 7.06 -10.84
CA THR A 167 7.21 7.27 -10.64
C THR A 167 7.99 7.09 -11.94
N PRO A 168 9.07 7.86 -12.17
CA PRO A 168 9.93 7.66 -13.34
C PRO A 168 10.96 6.53 -13.15
N PHE A 169 11.09 5.98 -11.94
CA PHE A 169 12.17 5.06 -11.59
C PHE A 169 11.66 3.64 -11.34
N ASP A 170 12.18 2.67 -12.10
CA ASP A 170 11.83 1.26 -11.95
C ASP A 170 12.14 0.71 -10.55
N ILE A 171 13.22 1.20 -9.91
CA ILE A 171 13.58 0.79 -8.54
C ILE A 171 12.55 1.24 -7.51
N VAL A 172 11.97 2.42 -7.69
CA VAL A 172 10.94 2.97 -6.81
C VAL A 172 9.62 2.24 -7.05
N ALA A 173 9.28 1.93 -8.30
CA ALA A 173 8.12 1.12 -8.62
C ALA A 173 8.15 -0.25 -7.92
N ARG A 174 9.31 -0.92 -7.89
CA ARG A 174 9.50 -2.16 -7.13
C ARG A 174 9.35 -1.95 -5.62
N LYS A 175 9.97 -0.91 -5.08
CA LYS A 175 9.90 -0.57 -3.64
C LYS A 175 8.46 -0.34 -3.18
N ILE A 176 7.72 0.50 -3.88
CA ILE A 176 6.35 0.88 -3.48
C ILE A 176 5.31 -0.23 -3.73
N SER A 177 5.69 -1.29 -4.45
CA SER A 177 4.83 -2.49 -4.58
C SER A 177 4.69 -3.25 -3.25
N LEU A 178 5.54 -2.95 -2.25
CA LEU A 178 5.43 -3.47 -0.89
C LEU A 178 4.56 -2.59 0.02
N TYR A 179 4.05 -1.46 -0.47
CA TYR A 179 3.22 -0.58 0.35
C TYR A 179 1.76 -1.00 0.20
N TRP A 180 1.05 -1.06 1.33
CA TRP A 180 -0.35 -1.47 1.35
C TRP A 180 -1.19 -0.64 0.37
N GLY A 181 -1.99 -1.29 -0.47
CA GLY A 181 -2.93 -0.63 -1.38
C GLY A 181 -2.31 0.23 -2.50
N VAL A 182 -0.99 0.15 -2.73
CA VAL A 182 -0.28 0.95 -3.74
C VAL A 182 0.01 0.14 -5.00
N VAL A 183 -0.42 0.67 -6.15
CA VAL A 183 -0.11 0.12 -7.47
C VAL A 183 0.81 1.08 -8.23
N PRO A 184 2.03 0.67 -8.62
CA PRO A 184 2.95 1.54 -9.33
C PRO A 184 2.53 1.79 -10.80
N ILE A 185 2.73 3.03 -11.25
CA ILE A 185 2.66 3.42 -12.66
C ILE A 185 3.99 4.05 -13.06
N ILE A 186 4.72 3.38 -13.96
CA ILE A 186 6.01 3.90 -14.45
C ILE A 186 5.74 4.95 -15.52
N LEU A 187 6.12 6.21 -15.24
CA LEU A 187 5.95 7.34 -16.14
C LEU A 187 7.27 8.09 -16.31
N ARG A 188 7.87 8.00 -17.51
CA ARG A 188 9.16 8.62 -17.83
C ARG A 188 9.01 10.01 -18.46
N THR A 189 8.10 10.82 -17.95
CA THR A 189 7.87 12.21 -18.42
C THR A 189 8.73 13.19 -17.61
N LYS A 190 9.40 14.14 -18.28
CA LYS A 190 10.30 15.14 -17.67
C LYS A 190 9.79 16.59 -17.85
N ASN A 191 8.49 16.80 -17.69
CA ASN A 191 7.87 18.07 -18.06
C ASN A 191 7.13 18.73 -16.88
N THR A 192 6.33 19.76 -17.16
CA THR A 192 5.51 20.51 -16.20
C THR A 192 4.51 19.62 -15.46
N THR A 193 3.95 20.12 -14.36
CA THR A 193 2.91 19.42 -13.59
C THR A 193 1.73 18.99 -14.47
N ASP A 194 1.27 19.84 -15.39
CA ASP A 194 0.14 19.53 -16.28
C ASP A 194 0.45 18.39 -17.26
N ASP A 195 1.66 18.35 -17.82
CA ASP A 195 2.08 17.26 -18.70
C ASP A 195 2.14 15.92 -17.97
N MET A 196 2.54 15.93 -16.69
CA MET A 196 2.55 14.75 -15.85
C MET A 196 1.14 14.26 -15.55
N ILE A 197 0.20 15.17 -15.27
CA ILE A 197 -1.21 14.85 -15.08
C ILE A 197 -1.81 14.23 -16.36
N ALA A 198 -1.55 14.84 -17.52
CA ALA A 198 -2.02 14.29 -18.80
C ALA A 198 -1.40 12.92 -19.12
N ALA A 199 -0.13 12.70 -18.75
CA ALA A 199 0.54 11.42 -18.94
C ALA A 199 -0.05 10.32 -18.05
N VAL A 200 -0.28 10.60 -16.76
CA VAL A 200 -0.88 9.61 -15.85
C VAL A 200 -2.33 9.31 -16.23
N GLU A 201 -3.10 10.31 -16.64
CA GLU A 201 -4.47 10.13 -17.11
C GLU A 201 -4.53 9.18 -18.31
N ARG A 202 -3.70 9.40 -19.33
CA ARG A 202 -3.61 8.52 -20.50
C ARG A 202 -3.23 7.09 -20.11
N ALA A 203 -2.28 6.93 -19.20
CA ALA A 203 -1.85 5.62 -18.73
C ALA A 203 -2.98 4.88 -17.97
N MET A 204 -3.73 5.58 -17.13
CA MET A 204 -4.84 5.00 -16.36
C MET A 204 -6.02 4.63 -17.27
N LEU A 205 -6.35 5.47 -18.26
CA LEU A 205 -7.36 5.18 -19.28
C LEU A 205 -6.98 3.95 -20.11
N ALA A 206 -5.74 3.88 -20.59
CA ALA A 206 -5.25 2.74 -21.40
C ALA A 206 -5.31 1.41 -20.62
N ARG A 207 -5.05 1.45 -19.31
CA ARG A 207 -5.12 0.30 -18.40
C ARG A 207 -6.53 0.02 -17.87
N LYS A 208 -7.55 0.80 -18.28
CA LYS A 208 -8.95 0.69 -17.81
C LYS A 208 -9.11 0.84 -16.28
N LEU A 209 -8.20 1.59 -15.65
CA LEU A 209 -8.24 1.86 -14.20
C LEU A 209 -9.27 2.96 -13.86
N VAL A 210 -9.51 3.86 -14.81
CA VAL A 210 -10.51 4.95 -14.77
C VAL A 210 -11.19 5.10 -16.13
N LYS A 211 -12.28 5.85 -16.16
CA LYS A 211 -13.06 6.22 -17.33
C LYS A 211 -13.18 7.74 -17.43
N ALA A 212 -13.50 8.25 -18.63
CA ALA A 212 -13.82 9.67 -18.78
C ALA A 212 -14.98 10.07 -17.86
N GLY A 213 -14.84 11.21 -17.18
CA GLY A 213 -15.80 11.69 -16.18
C GLY A 213 -15.53 11.24 -14.75
N ASP A 214 -14.71 10.20 -14.53
CA ASP A 214 -14.30 9.79 -13.17
C ASP A 214 -13.53 10.93 -12.48
N LEU A 215 -13.76 11.09 -11.18
CA LEU A 215 -12.99 11.99 -10.33
C LEU A 215 -11.78 11.24 -9.76
N ILE A 216 -10.59 11.82 -9.84
CA ILE A 216 -9.40 11.34 -9.14
C ILE A 216 -8.84 12.44 -8.25
N VAL A 217 -8.19 12.06 -7.15
CA VAL A 217 -7.45 12.99 -6.30
C VAL A 217 -5.96 12.79 -6.55
N ILE A 218 -5.27 13.86 -6.90
CA ILE A 218 -3.84 13.85 -7.22
C ILE A 218 -3.10 14.51 -6.05
N THR A 219 -2.03 13.90 -5.57
CA THR A 219 -1.08 14.52 -4.64
C THR A 219 0.35 14.41 -5.15
N ALA A 220 1.13 15.48 -4.97
CA ALA A 220 2.50 15.56 -5.44
C ALA A 220 3.31 16.57 -4.62
N GLY A 221 4.62 16.57 -4.85
CA GLY A 221 5.49 17.69 -4.48
C GLY A 221 5.76 18.61 -5.66
N VAL A 222 5.70 19.92 -5.42
CA VAL A 222 6.01 20.98 -6.38
C VAL A 222 7.18 21.83 -5.84
N PRO A 223 8.27 22.05 -6.60
CA PRO A 223 8.49 21.63 -7.98
C PRO A 223 8.57 20.11 -8.12
N VAL A 224 7.88 19.60 -9.15
CA VAL A 224 7.87 18.16 -9.42
C VAL A 224 9.26 17.76 -9.86
N GLY A 225 9.85 16.76 -9.20
CA GLY A 225 11.26 16.48 -9.43
C GLY A 225 12.10 16.38 -8.16
N VAL A 226 11.58 16.88 -7.04
CA VAL A 226 12.30 16.98 -5.78
C VAL A 226 11.73 15.97 -4.78
N PRO A 227 12.53 15.03 -4.26
CA PRO A 227 12.08 14.11 -3.21
C PRO A 227 11.70 14.85 -1.92
N GLY A 228 10.70 14.34 -1.20
CA GLY A 228 10.37 14.80 0.16
C GLY A 228 9.55 16.09 0.26
N SER A 229 9.06 16.65 -0.84
CA SER A 229 8.36 17.95 -0.84
C SER A 229 6.87 17.86 -1.17
N THR A 230 6.13 16.85 -0.67
CA THR A 230 4.68 16.72 -0.93
C THR A 230 3.95 17.95 -0.37
N ASN A 231 3.36 18.76 -1.26
CA ASN A 231 2.78 20.07 -0.88
C ASN A 231 1.60 20.49 -1.77
N MET A 232 1.06 19.59 -2.59
CA MET A 232 -0.04 19.89 -3.52
C MET A 232 -1.07 18.76 -3.51
N ILE A 233 -2.35 19.15 -3.44
CA ILE A 233 -3.49 18.29 -3.76
C ILE A 233 -4.30 18.90 -4.91
N LYS A 234 -4.86 18.05 -5.79
CA LYS A 234 -5.73 18.46 -6.89
C LYS A 234 -6.84 17.44 -7.10
N ALA A 235 -8.09 17.86 -6.97
CA ALA A 235 -9.24 17.11 -7.47
C ALA A 235 -9.32 17.29 -9.00
N HIS A 236 -9.26 16.19 -9.76
CA HIS A 236 -9.16 16.22 -11.23
C HIS A 236 -10.19 15.30 -11.86
N ARG A 237 -10.98 15.82 -12.79
CA ARG A 237 -11.94 15.03 -13.56
C ARG A 237 -11.29 14.54 -14.85
N VAL A 238 -11.25 13.23 -15.03
CA VAL A 238 -10.65 12.58 -16.21
C VAL A 238 -11.37 13.05 -17.47
N GLY A 239 -10.63 13.53 -18.47
CA GLY A 239 -11.14 14.02 -19.74
C GLY A 239 -11.57 15.51 -19.77
N ALA A 240 -11.45 16.25 -18.66
CA ALA A 240 -11.89 17.66 -18.59
C ALA A 240 -11.10 18.61 -19.52
N SER A 241 -9.89 18.28 -19.93
CA SER A 241 -9.09 19.11 -20.84
C SER A 241 -9.59 19.07 -22.30
N LYS A 242 -10.50 18.16 -22.67
CA LYS A 242 -11.10 18.11 -24.00
C LYS A 242 -12.39 18.93 -24.13
N SER A 243 -12.96 19.44 -23.03
CA SER A 243 -14.22 20.19 -23.05
C SER A 243 -14.05 21.71 -23.21
N LEU A 244 -12.83 22.18 -23.50
CA LEU A 244 -12.51 23.60 -23.68
C LEU A 244 -12.03 23.93 -25.11
N GLU A 245 -12.11 22.96 -26.05
CA GLU A 245 -11.91 23.17 -27.49
C GLU A 245 -13.22 22.97 -28.27
#